data_AF-A0A6H0D1B8-F1
#
_entry.id   AF-A0A6H0D1B8-F1
#
_cell.length_a   1.000
_cell.length_b   1.000
_cell.length_c   1.000
_cell.angle_alpha   90.00
_cell.angle_beta   90.00
_cell.angle_gamma   90.00
#
_symmetry.space_group_name_H-M   'P 1'
#
loop_
_entity.id
_entity.type
_entity.pdbx_description
1 polymer ?
#
loop_
_entity_poly.entity_id
_entity_poly.type
_entity_poly.pdbx_seq_one_letter_code
_entity_poly.pdbx_strand_id
1 'polypeptide(L)'
;MSEQFRAFDAEHPWIYRALERLVEERLAAGAERVGMKALLEALRWSRPVGVKGLNNNYTALCARRLLAAHPQWASVIEVRRRRTP
;
A
#
# COMPACT_ATOMS: atom_id res chain seq x y z
N MET A 1 -11.60 -10.76 -6.35
CA MET A 1 -10.64 -9.66 -6.60
C MET A 1 -11.13 -8.94 -7.85
N SER A 2 -11.46 -7.65 -7.79
CA SER A 2 -12.11 -6.94 -8.90
C SER A 2 -11.20 -6.82 -10.11
N GLU A 3 -11.68 -7.11 -11.32
CA GLU A 3 -10.94 -7.02 -12.60
C GLU A 3 -10.22 -5.67 -12.80
N GLN A 4 -10.83 -4.59 -12.32
CA GLN A 4 -10.25 -3.23 -12.35
C GLN A 4 -8.91 -3.13 -11.62
N PHE A 5 -8.72 -3.89 -10.53
CA PHE A 5 -7.43 -3.92 -9.82
C PHE A 5 -6.36 -4.66 -10.60
N ARG A 6 -6.72 -5.75 -11.30
CA ARG A 6 -5.76 -6.47 -12.14
C ARG A 6 -5.32 -5.64 -13.33
N ALA A 7 -6.25 -4.94 -13.98
CA ALA A 7 -5.92 -4.00 -15.06
C ALA A 7 -5.01 -2.87 -14.56
N PHE A 8 -5.33 -2.27 -13.42
CA PHE A 8 -4.51 -1.22 -12.79
C PHE A 8 -3.12 -1.73 -12.36
N ASP A 9 -3.04 -2.94 -11.81
CA ASP A 9 -1.78 -3.57 -11.42
C ASP A 9 -0.91 -3.90 -12.63
N ALA A 10 -1.52 -4.37 -13.72
CA ALA A 10 -0.83 -4.63 -14.98
C ALA A 10 -0.34 -3.34 -15.65
N GLU A 11 -1.12 -2.25 -15.56
CA GLU A 11 -0.77 -0.95 -16.13
C GLU A 11 0.25 -0.19 -15.26
N HIS A 12 0.31 -0.47 -13.96
CA HIS A 12 1.18 0.23 -13.02
C HIS A 12 1.91 -0.70 -12.04
N PRO A 13 2.74 -1.64 -12.54
CA PRO A 13 3.49 -2.57 -11.68
C PRO A 13 4.47 -1.83 -10.74
N TRP A 14 4.90 -0.62 -11.13
CA TRP A 14 5.77 0.24 -10.33
C TRP A 14 5.11 0.79 -9.07
N ILE A 15 3.78 0.88 -9.00
CA ILE A 15 3.07 1.35 -7.80
C ILE A 15 3.32 0.38 -6.65
N TYR A 16 3.26 -0.92 -6.91
CA TYR A 16 3.52 -1.94 -5.90
C TYR A 16 4.96 -1.87 -5.42
N ARG A 17 5.92 -1.75 -6.35
CA ARG A 17 7.35 -1.59 -6.03
C ARG A 17 7.63 -0.35 -5.19
N ALA A 18 6.96 0.77 -5.50
CA ALA A 18 7.07 1.99 -4.71
C ALA A 18 6.49 1.82 -3.30
N LEU A 19 5.37 1.09 -3.15
CA LEU A 19 4.80 0.77 -1.84
C LEU A 19 5.71 -0.14 -1.02
N GLU A 20 6.27 -1.20 -1.61
CA GLU A 20 7.27 -2.08 -0.98
C GLU A 20 8.44 -1.25 -0.46
N ARG A 21 9.02 -0.42 -1.33
CA ARG A 21 10.14 0.44 -0.97
C ARG A 21 9.79 1.40 0.16
N LEU A 22 8.60 2.02 0.15
CA LEU A 22 8.16 2.89 1.24
C LEU A 22 8.01 2.13 2.57
N VAL A 23 7.56 0.87 2.55
CA VAL A 23 7.52 0.02 3.75
C VAL A 23 8.92 -0.27 4.24
N GLU A 24 9.83 -0.65 3.36
CA GLU A 24 11.24 -0.90 3.70
C GLU A 24 11.93 0.34 4.26
N GLU A 25 11.72 1.52 3.66
CA GLU A 25 12.27 2.78 4.15
C GLU A 25 11.73 3.12 5.55
N ARG A 26 10.45 2.82 5.83
CA ARG A 26 9.86 3.01 7.16
C ARG A 26 10.44 2.01 8.17
N LEU A 27 10.57 0.73 7.79
CA LEU A 27 11.18 -0.29 8.63
C LEU A 27 12.64 0.02 8.94
N ALA A 28 13.42 0.44 7.94
CA ALA A 28 14.80 0.87 8.10
C ALA A 28 14.93 2.11 8.99
N ALA A 29 13.93 3.00 8.97
CA ALA A 29 13.84 4.13 9.89
C ALA A 29 13.42 3.73 11.33
N GLY A 30 13.21 2.44 11.61
CA GLY A 30 12.80 1.93 12.92
C GLY A 30 11.30 2.04 13.20
N ALA A 31 10.45 2.19 12.17
CA ALA A 31 9.01 2.24 12.36
C ALA A 31 8.48 0.86 12.78
N GLU A 32 7.93 0.78 13.99
CA GLU A 32 7.28 -0.43 14.49
C GLU A 32 5.91 -0.68 13.84
N ARG A 33 5.25 0.38 13.36
CA ARG A 33 3.92 0.33 12.74
C ARG A 33 3.85 1.23 11.52
N VAL A 34 3.35 0.69 10.41
CA VAL A 34 3.22 1.39 9.14
C VAL A 34 1.76 1.34 8.68
N GLY A 35 1.09 2.51 8.69
CA GLY A 35 -0.30 2.60 8.26
C GLY A 35 -0.43 2.57 6.74
N MET A 36 -1.26 1.67 6.21
CA MET A 36 -1.46 1.55 4.75
C MET A 36 -1.96 2.86 4.10
N LYS A 37 -2.79 3.62 4.82
CA LYS A 37 -3.27 4.94 4.36
C LYS A 37 -2.11 5.93 4.20
N ALA A 38 -1.19 5.95 5.17
CA ALA A 38 -0.03 6.84 5.14
C ALA A 38 0.92 6.50 3.99
N LEU A 39 1.09 5.21 3.65
CA LEU A 39 1.87 4.79 2.49
C LEU A 39 1.25 5.26 1.17
N LEU A 40 -0.07 5.14 1.01
CA LEU A 40 -0.76 5.63 -0.19
C LEU A 40 -0.73 7.16 -0.28
N GLU A 41 -0.85 7.86 0.85
CA GLU A 41 -0.69 9.31 0.89
C GLU A 41 0.75 9.70 0.51
N ALA A 42 1.76 9.04 1.08
CA ALA A 42 3.16 9.27 0.72
C ALA A 42 3.43 9.00 -0.77
N LEU A 43 2.88 7.91 -1.32
CA LEU A 43 2.97 7.61 -2.76
C LEU A 43 2.26 8.69 -3.60
N ARG A 44 1.11 9.18 -3.14
CA ARG A 44 0.37 10.28 -3.79
C ARG A 44 1.17 11.58 -3.80
N TRP A 45 1.90 11.87 -2.73
CA TRP A 45 2.79 13.03 -2.63
C TRP A 45 4.06 12.86 -3.47
N SER A 46 4.62 11.64 -3.52
CA SER A 46 5.84 11.30 -4.27
C SER A 46 5.64 11.26 -5.80
N ARG A 47 4.40 11.49 -6.26
CA ARG A 47 3.89 11.44 -7.63
C ARG A 47 4.96 11.50 -8.75
N PRO A 48 5.34 10.35 -9.35
CA PRO A 48 5.65 10.33 -10.76
C PRO A 48 4.36 10.64 -11.52
N VAL A 49 4.44 11.50 -12.53
CA VAL A 49 3.30 11.92 -13.37
C VAL A 49 2.47 10.69 -13.84
N GLY A 50 1.14 10.68 -13.64
CA GLY A 50 0.27 9.68 -14.30
C GLY A 50 -0.80 8.99 -13.45
N VAL A 51 -0.64 8.82 -12.13
CA VAL A 51 -1.65 8.08 -11.34
C VAL A 51 -2.82 9.01 -10.96
N LYS A 52 -3.82 9.10 -11.84
CA LYS A 52 -5.15 9.64 -11.53
C LYS A 52 -6.05 8.45 -11.17
N GLY A 53 -6.50 8.37 -9.92
CA GLY A 53 -7.50 7.37 -9.52
C GLY A 53 -7.12 6.41 -8.41
N LEU A 54 -6.06 6.69 -7.62
CA LEU A 54 -5.76 5.96 -6.38
C LEU A 54 -6.90 6.21 -5.36
N ASN A 55 -7.99 5.46 -5.52
CA ASN A 55 -9.17 5.50 -4.68
C ASN A 55 -8.94 4.67 -3.41
N ASN A 56 -9.65 5.03 -2.34
CA ASN A 56 -9.54 4.40 -1.02
C ASN A 56 -9.86 2.88 -1.03
N ASN A 57 -10.50 2.39 -2.09
CA ASN A 57 -10.78 0.97 -2.31
C ASN A 57 -9.51 0.14 -2.56
N TYR A 58 -8.42 0.74 -3.06
CA TYR A 58 -7.16 0.04 -3.32
C TYR A 58 -6.34 -0.18 -2.05
N THR A 59 -6.58 0.58 -0.98
CA THR A 59 -5.89 0.43 0.31
C THR A 59 -5.96 -0.99 0.85
N ALA A 60 -7.16 -1.57 0.89
CA ALA A 60 -7.34 -2.94 1.40
C ALA A 60 -6.76 -4.00 0.45
N LEU A 61 -6.80 -3.76 -0.86
CA LEU A 61 -6.27 -4.69 -1.86
C LEU A 61 -4.74 -4.71 -1.87
N CYS A 62 -4.11 -3.53 -1.88
CA CYS A 62 -2.66 -3.39 -1.79
C CYS A 62 -2.14 -3.96 -0.47
N ALA A 63 -2.81 -3.71 0.66
CA ALA A 63 -2.43 -4.30 1.93
C ALA A 63 -2.47 -5.84 1.89
N ARG A 64 -3.56 -6.43 1.39
CA ARG A 64 -3.66 -7.90 1.26
C ARG A 64 -2.57 -8.48 0.37
N ARG A 65 -2.22 -7.81 -0.73
CA ARG A 65 -1.15 -8.25 -1.63
C ARG A 65 0.23 -8.14 -0.99
N LEU A 66 0.52 -7.02 -0.31
CA LEU A 66 1.76 -6.82 0.44
C LEU A 66 1.93 -7.90 1.52
N LEU A 67 0.87 -8.19 2.27
CA LEU A 67 0.89 -9.24 3.29
C LEU A 67 1.00 -10.64 2.72
N ALA A 68 0.44 -10.89 1.53
CA ALA A 68 0.59 -12.18 0.84
C ALA A 68 2.03 -12.39 0.34
N ALA A 69 2.69 -11.34 -0.13
CA ALA A 69 4.09 -11.40 -0.57
C ALA A 69 5.09 -11.37 0.61
N HIS A 70 4.76 -10.64 1.68
CA HIS A 70 5.58 -10.44 2.87
C HIS A 70 4.75 -10.68 4.13
N PRO A 71 4.51 -11.95 4.50
CA PRO A 71 3.75 -12.29 5.70
C PRO A 71 4.39 -11.73 6.98
N GLN A 72 5.71 -11.54 7.00
CA GLN A 72 6.43 -10.89 8.11
C GLN A 72 5.97 -9.45 8.37
N TRP A 73 5.44 -8.77 7.36
CA TRP A 73 4.93 -7.41 7.53
C TRP A 73 3.55 -7.37 8.18
N ALA A 74 2.88 -8.50 8.43
CA ALA A 74 1.59 -8.54 9.12
C ALA A 74 1.65 -7.94 10.53
N SER A 75 2.80 -8.02 11.20
CA SER A 75 3.00 -7.42 12.53
C SER A 75 3.27 -5.91 12.48
N VAL A 76 3.62 -5.37 11.30
CA VAL A 76 4.07 -3.98 11.13
C VAL A 76 3.03 -3.16 10.38
N ILE A 77 2.46 -3.71 9.30
CA ILE A 77 1.48 -3.03 8.47
C ILE A 77 0.13 -3.00 9.20
N GLU A 78 -0.27 -1.81 9.62
CA GLU A 78 -1.57 -1.62 10.24
C GLU A 78 -2.61 -1.29 9.17
N VAL A 79 -3.46 -2.27 8.87
CA VAL A 79 -4.69 -2.04 8.13
C VAL A 79 -5.72 -1.59 9.15
N ARG A 80 -6.07 -0.29 9.13
CA ARG A 80 -7.04 0.30 10.05
C ARG A 80 -8.30 -0.57 10.12
N ARG A 81 -8.46 -1.39 11.17
CA ARG A 81 -9.77 -1.94 11.52
C ARG A 81 -10.61 -0.72 11.88
N ARG A 82 -11.76 -0.54 11.22
CA ARG A 82 -12.78 0.35 11.76
C ARG A 82 -13.02 -0.11 13.20
N ARG A 83 -12.56 0.67 14.19
CA ARG A 83 -13.15 0.62 15.53
C ARG A 83 -14.52 1.24 15.35
N THR A 84 -15.54 0.41 15.25
CA THR A 84 -16.89 0.82 15.62
C THR A 84 -16.86 1.08 17.14
N PRO A 85 -17.43 2.20 17.62
CA PRO A 85 -17.53 2.49 19.05
C PRO A 85 -18.38 1.44 19.79
#